data_AF-A0A4R6KML2-F1
#
_entry.id   AF-A0A4R6KML2-F1
#
_cell.length_a   1.000
_cell.length_b   1.000
_cell.length_c   1.000
_cell.angle_alpha   90.00
_cell.angle_beta   90.00
_cell.angle_gamma   90.00
#
_symmetry.space_group_name_H-M   'P 1'
#
loop_
_entity.id
_entity.type
_entity.pdbx_description
1 polymer ?
#
loop_
_entity_poly.entity_id
_entity_poly.type
_entity_poly.pdbx_seq_one_letter_code
_entity_poly.pdbx_strand_id
1 'polypeptide(L)'
;MNLLRAEFTKFRSVPGWVRGVVVAALLILLFPLTGLGGGPGDEPSPVTGPDGQPVNNSYSFVHRPLPGDGQITVAVSKLSSEQDGPWAKAGLMVRAGSRYAAIMVTGGHGVRMQHDYLYDKAGPAVRWVRLTRSGGTVTGEASADGSRWTVVDRVQLSGPAQAGLFVACPSRIRGIAIADDTATAVFSRPQLAGAWLVAEWTGSVVSSGAGFTMTGRGDLGPATRSDVPVGAAAGDLLFGTFPALIVIVVVGTLMVTTEYRYGVIRLSLSAGTGRFRVLLAKAAVLAGATFAAALLATALAVPLWLRVVRSLGAYVFPAGPLALIRAEVGTAAVLAITAVLALSVGVILRRSATAVTTVVVVTVLPYLLALAPFLPPSLAQWMTRVTPAAAFAVQQTLTRYPQVDSVYTPANGYYPLAPWAGLAVLCGYTAVALAVAAVLLRRRDV
;
A
#
# COMPACT_ATOMS: atom_id res chain seq x y z
N MET A 1 -2.02 -12.77 -40.21
CA MET A 1 -3.14 -13.48 -39.57
C MET A 1 -2.96 -15.01 -39.52
N ASN A 2 -2.42 -15.65 -40.56
CA ASN A 2 -2.28 -17.12 -40.61
C ASN A 2 -1.35 -17.72 -39.54
N LEU A 3 -0.23 -17.05 -39.20
CA LEU A 3 0.72 -17.54 -38.17
C LEU A 3 0.14 -17.53 -36.75
N LEU A 4 -0.54 -16.45 -36.35
CA LEU A 4 -1.17 -16.37 -35.02
C LEU A 4 -2.25 -17.44 -34.85
N ARG A 5 -3.07 -17.67 -35.90
CA ARG A 5 -4.07 -18.74 -35.88
C ARG A 5 -3.42 -20.12 -35.76
N ALA A 6 -2.33 -20.38 -36.49
CA ALA A 6 -1.63 -21.66 -36.41
C ALA A 6 -1.04 -21.91 -35.01
N GLU A 7 -0.37 -20.92 -34.42
CA GLU A 7 0.16 -21.04 -33.06
C GLU A 7 -0.94 -21.16 -32.01
N PHE A 8 -2.08 -20.48 -32.19
CA PHE A 8 -3.24 -20.63 -31.31
C PHE A 8 -3.84 -22.04 -31.38
N THR A 9 -4.00 -22.59 -32.59
CA THR A 9 -4.48 -23.98 -32.78
C THR A 9 -3.53 -24.98 -32.14
N LYS A 10 -2.21 -24.78 -32.27
CA LYS A 10 -1.19 -25.62 -31.61
C LYS A 10 -1.26 -25.49 -30.09
N PHE A 11 -1.40 -24.27 -29.58
CA PHE A 11 -1.53 -24.05 -28.14
C PHE A 11 -2.72 -24.82 -27.56
N ARG A 12 -3.86 -24.75 -28.25
CA ARG A 12 -5.08 -25.45 -27.86
C ARG A 12 -4.97 -26.98 -27.99
N SER A 13 -4.21 -27.49 -28.95
CA SER A 13 -4.11 -28.94 -29.19
C SER A 13 -3.16 -29.66 -28.22
N VAL A 14 -2.24 -28.95 -27.57
CA VAL A 14 -1.31 -29.54 -26.58
C VAL A 14 -1.94 -29.48 -25.18
N PRO A 15 -2.45 -30.60 -24.63
CA PRO A 15 -3.25 -30.57 -23.40
C PRO A 15 -2.44 -30.13 -22.17
N GLY A 16 -1.12 -30.31 -22.19
CA GLY A 16 -0.24 -29.91 -21.09
C GLY A 16 -0.17 -28.39 -20.90
N TRP A 17 -0.14 -27.61 -21.99
CA TRP A 17 -0.05 -26.15 -21.91
C TRP A 17 -1.37 -25.53 -21.46
N VAL A 18 -2.49 -26.00 -22.02
CA VAL A 18 -3.83 -25.58 -21.61
C VAL A 18 -4.08 -25.92 -20.14
N ARG A 19 -3.82 -27.17 -19.73
CA ARG A 19 -3.96 -27.57 -18.31
C ARG A 19 -3.08 -26.74 -17.40
N GLY A 20 -1.85 -26.43 -17.79
CA GLY A 20 -0.96 -25.57 -16.98
C GLY A 20 -1.52 -24.16 -16.77
N VAL A 21 -2.05 -23.52 -17.81
CA VAL A 21 -2.69 -22.19 -17.68
C VAL A 21 -3.96 -22.26 -16.83
N VAL A 22 -4.78 -23.32 -16.98
CA VAL A 22 -5.96 -23.54 -16.14
C VAL A 22 -5.58 -23.77 -14.68
N VAL A 23 -4.56 -24.59 -14.40
CA VAL A 23 -4.04 -24.81 -13.05
C VAL A 23 -3.54 -23.50 -12.44
N ALA A 24 -2.82 -22.67 -13.18
CA ALA A 24 -2.39 -21.36 -12.71
C ALA A 24 -3.59 -20.45 -12.35
N ALA A 25 -4.64 -20.43 -13.18
CA ALA A 25 -5.87 -19.70 -12.87
C ALA A 25 -6.58 -20.23 -11.62
N LEU A 26 -6.65 -21.56 -11.44
CA LEU A 26 -7.21 -22.18 -10.25
C LEU A 26 -6.40 -21.87 -8.99
N LEU A 27 -5.06 -21.80 -9.09
CA LEU A 27 -4.20 -21.42 -7.97
C LEU A 27 -4.46 -19.98 -7.50
N ILE A 28 -4.69 -19.04 -8.42
CA ILE A 28 -5.11 -17.67 -8.07
C ILE A 28 -6.44 -17.69 -7.31
N LEU A 29 -7.38 -18.53 -7.74
CA LEU A 29 -8.73 -18.59 -7.17
C LEU A 29 -8.78 -19.31 -5.81
N LEU A 30 -8.01 -20.38 -5.61
CA LEU A 30 -8.14 -21.29 -4.45
C LEU A 30 -7.13 -21.02 -3.32
N PHE A 31 -5.96 -20.46 -3.63
CA PHE A 31 -4.85 -20.35 -2.69
C PHE A 31 -4.89 -19.18 -1.66
N PRO A 32 -5.74 -18.13 -1.77
CA PRO A 32 -5.74 -17.03 -0.79
C PRO A 32 -6.05 -17.42 0.66
N LEU A 33 -6.65 -18.59 0.92
CA LEU A 33 -6.96 -19.09 2.27
C LEU A 33 -5.75 -19.34 3.16
N THR A 34 -4.60 -19.68 2.59
CA THR A 34 -3.44 -20.13 3.37
C THR A 34 -2.63 -18.99 3.98
N GLY A 35 -2.83 -17.75 3.49
CA GLY A 35 -2.17 -16.54 4.00
C GLY A 35 -2.93 -15.82 5.12
N LEU A 36 -4.20 -16.18 5.35
CA LEU A 36 -5.06 -15.62 6.41
C LEU A 36 -5.05 -16.52 7.65
N GLY A 37 -3.85 -16.96 8.04
CA GLY A 37 -3.60 -17.81 9.22
C GLY A 37 -3.76 -17.02 10.52
N GLY A 38 -5.00 -16.65 10.81
CA GLY A 38 -5.42 -15.98 12.03
C GLY A 38 -6.94 -15.80 11.94
N GLY A 39 -7.69 -16.67 12.59
CA GLY A 39 -9.09 -16.38 12.85
C GLY A 39 -9.18 -15.04 13.62
N PRO A 40 -10.29 -14.30 13.53
CA PRO A 40 -10.44 -13.13 14.37
C PRO A 40 -10.32 -13.62 15.81
N GLY A 41 -9.32 -13.13 16.54
CA GLY A 41 -9.50 -13.06 17.99
C GLY A 41 -10.71 -12.16 18.29
N ASP A 42 -11.10 -12.06 19.55
CA ASP A 42 -12.07 -11.05 20.01
C ASP A 42 -11.56 -9.60 19.87
N GLU A 43 -10.67 -9.32 18.90
CA GLU A 43 -10.18 -7.99 18.63
C GLU A 43 -11.31 -7.11 18.07
N PRO A 44 -11.58 -5.97 18.70
CA PRO A 44 -12.63 -5.06 18.24
C PRO A 44 -12.31 -4.53 16.84
N SER A 45 -13.36 -4.37 16.02
CA SER A 45 -13.25 -3.69 14.73
C SER A 45 -12.55 -2.33 14.90
N PRO A 46 -11.65 -1.93 13.99
CA PRO A 46 -10.96 -0.66 14.12
C PRO A 46 -11.94 0.50 14.06
N VAL A 47 -11.63 1.56 14.80
CA VAL A 47 -12.42 2.79 14.78
C VAL A 47 -12.42 3.35 13.35
N THR A 48 -13.59 3.70 12.86
CA THR A 48 -13.78 4.21 11.50
C THR A 48 -14.04 5.72 11.56
N GLY A 49 -13.28 6.47 10.75
CA GLY A 49 -13.43 7.90 10.60
C GLY A 49 -14.64 8.29 9.74
N PRO A 50 -14.92 9.59 9.61
CA PRO A 50 -16.05 10.10 8.82
C PRO A 50 -16.05 9.63 7.35
N ASP A 51 -14.87 9.40 6.79
CA ASP A 51 -14.67 8.97 5.39
C ASP A 51 -14.72 7.43 5.20
N GLY A 52 -15.10 6.67 6.24
CA GLY A 52 -15.15 5.19 6.17
C GLY A 52 -13.78 4.51 6.21
N GLN A 53 -12.71 5.28 6.39
CA GLN A 53 -11.33 4.78 6.56
C GLN A 53 -11.06 4.42 8.03
N PRO A 54 -10.19 3.44 8.31
CA PRO A 54 -9.79 3.15 9.68
C PRO A 54 -8.92 4.29 10.21
N VAL A 55 -9.12 4.67 11.47
CA VAL A 55 -8.43 5.80 12.09
C VAL A 55 -7.94 5.41 13.48
N ASN A 56 -6.80 5.99 13.86
CA ASN A 56 -6.37 6.00 15.25
C ASN A 56 -6.92 7.30 15.89
N ASN A 57 -7.70 7.12 16.95
CA ASN A 57 -8.31 8.21 17.72
C ASN A 57 -7.96 8.11 19.21
N SER A 58 -6.81 7.51 19.52
CA SER A 58 -6.30 7.39 20.88
C SER A 58 -5.43 8.59 21.19
N TYR A 59 -5.91 9.49 22.06
CA TYR A 59 -5.21 10.71 22.45
C TYR A 59 -5.74 11.22 23.80
N SER A 60 -4.95 12.06 24.45
CA SER A 60 -5.39 12.81 25.63
C SER A 60 -6.04 14.11 25.21
N PHE A 61 -7.26 14.39 25.68
CA PHE A 61 -8.02 15.59 25.31
C PHE A 61 -8.65 16.25 26.54
N VAL A 62 -8.34 17.53 26.73
CA VAL A 62 -8.84 18.36 27.81
C VAL A 62 -9.64 19.50 27.20
N HIS A 63 -10.96 19.51 27.46
CA HIS A 63 -11.89 20.29 26.64
C HIS A 63 -13.02 20.95 27.41
N ARG A 64 -13.69 21.88 26.74
CA ARG A 64 -14.95 22.50 27.17
C ARG A 64 -15.96 22.53 26.02
N PRO A 65 -17.26 22.56 26.29
CA PRO A 65 -18.26 22.80 25.26
C PRO A 65 -18.07 24.16 24.59
N LEU A 66 -18.23 24.19 23.26
CA LEU A 66 -18.20 25.38 22.42
C LEU A 66 -19.48 25.40 21.56
N PRO A 67 -20.60 25.93 22.10
CA PRO A 67 -21.92 25.86 21.45
C PRO A 67 -22.04 26.75 20.21
N GLY A 68 -21.18 27.75 20.05
CA GLY A 68 -21.20 28.69 18.93
C GLY A 68 -19.81 29.21 18.58
N ASP A 69 -19.75 30.46 18.16
CA ASP A 69 -18.52 31.12 17.74
C ASP A 69 -17.57 31.32 18.92
N GLY A 70 -16.28 31.05 18.70
CA GLY A 70 -15.28 31.26 19.72
C GLY A 70 -13.87 30.95 19.27
N GLN A 71 -12.92 31.42 20.05
CA GLN A 71 -11.51 31.32 19.79
C GLN A 71 -10.79 30.75 21.01
N ILE A 72 -9.80 29.90 20.76
CA ILE A 72 -8.83 29.43 21.75
C ILE A 72 -7.43 29.64 21.21
N THR A 73 -6.56 30.22 22.03
CA THR A 73 -5.14 30.47 21.72
C THR A 73 -4.25 29.88 22.80
N VAL A 74 -3.16 29.22 22.40
CA VAL A 74 -2.17 28.66 23.33
C VAL A 74 -0.76 28.67 22.73
N ALA A 75 0.26 28.76 23.58
CA ALA A 75 1.65 28.47 23.22
C ALA A 75 2.01 27.04 23.67
N VAL A 76 2.58 26.25 22.76
CA VAL A 76 3.20 24.96 23.09
C VAL A 76 4.66 25.20 23.46
N SER A 77 4.89 25.49 24.75
CA SER A 77 6.21 25.85 25.29
C SER A 77 7.20 24.70 25.22
N LYS A 78 6.74 23.47 25.43
CA LYS A 78 7.57 22.26 25.31
C LYS A 78 6.74 21.10 24.79
N LEU A 79 7.35 20.28 23.95
CA LEU A 79 6.84 18.97 23.52
C LEU A 79 8.04 18.02 23.48
N SER A 80 7.94 16.90 24.18
CA SER A 80 8.95 15.84 24.18
C SER A 80 8.27 14.48 24.26
N SER A 81 8.83 13.49 23.57
CA SER A 81 8.38 12.09 23.65
C SER A 81 9.49 11.18 24.14
N GLU A 82 9.12 10.03 24.69
CA GLU A 82 10.05 9.05 25.29
C GLU A 82 10.97 8.43 24.22
N GLN A 83 10.50 8.30 22.98
CA GLN A 83 11.26 7.73 21.86
C GLN A 83 11.69 8.76 20.81
N ASP A 84 11.68 10.06 21.14
CA ASP A 84 11.96 11.19 20.24
C ASP A 84 11.12 11.17 18.95
N GLY A 85 9.88 10.66 19.02
CA GLY A 85 8.93 10.56 17.91
C GLY A 85 8.69 11.90 17.18
N PRO A 86 9.04 12.02 15.88
CA PRO A 86 8.88 13.27 15.13
C PRO A 86 7.42 13.65 14.90
N TRP A 87 6.52 12.68 15.00
CA TRP A 87 5.08 12.84 14.90
C TRP A 87 4.36 12.90 16.26
N ALA A 88 5.06 13.09 17.39
CA ALA A 88 4.40 13.52 18.61
C ALA A 88 3.63 14.81 18.35
N LYS A 89 2.37 14.92 18.82
CA LYS A 89 1.44 16.02 18.50
C LYS A 89 0.96 16.70 19.78
N ALA A 90 1.00 18.02 19.81
CA ALA A 90 0.39 18.80 20.89
C ALA A 90 -0.21 20.09 20.35
N GLY A 91 -1.44 20.40 20.74
CA GLY A 91 -2.10 21.61 20.24
C GLY A 91 -3.56 21.74 20.63
N LEU A 92 -4.31 22.35 19.73
CA LEU A 92 -5.72 22.67 19.90
C LEU A 92 -6.56 21.79 18.99
N MET A 93 -7.73 21.38 19.47
CA MET A 93 -8.70 20.62 18.69
C MET A 93 -10.11 21.15 18.93
N VAL A 94 -10.90 21.26 17.86
CA VAL A 94 -12.36 21.36 17.90
C VAL A 94 -12.93 20.04 17.38
N ARG A 95 -13.79 19.38 18.15
CA ARG A 95 -14.40 18.09 17.83
C ARG A 95 -15.92 18.19 17.81
N ALA A 96 -16.55 17.71 16.74
CA ALA A 96 -18.00 17.62 16.60
C ALA A 96 -18.37 16.16 16.21
N GLY A 97 -18.78 15.36 17.19
CA GLY A 97 -19.03 13.93 17.02
C GLY A 97 -17.74 13.15 16.68
N SER A 98 -17.72 12.49 15.53
CA SER A 98 -16.53 11.78 14.99
C SER A 98 -15.60 12.68 14.17
N ARG A 99 -16.06 13.88 13.80
CA ARG A 99 -15.30 14.86 13.02
C ARG A 99 -14.47 15.76 13.92
N TYR A 100 -13.33 16.21 13.44
CA TYR A 100 -12.49 17.16 14.17
C TYR A 100 -11.69 18.05 13.22
N ALA A 101 -11.27 19.20 13.75
CA ALA A 101 -10.26 20.07 13.17
C ALA A 101 -9.24 20.42 14.27
N ALA A 102 -7.97 20.15 14.02
CA ALA A 102 -6.90 20.34 15.00
C ALA A 102 -5.70 21.06 14.38
N ILE A 103 -5.16 22.02 15.13
CA ILE A 103 -3.88 22.66 14.82
C ILE A 103 -2.89 22.28 15.92
N MET A 104 -1.69 21.85 15.53
CA MET A 104 -0.74 21.27 16.46
C MET A 104 0.69 21.59 16.10
N VAL A 105 1.54 21.67 17.12
CA VAL A 105 2.99 21.56 16.96
C VAL A 105 3.33 20.07 16.98
N THR A 106 4.25 19.67 16.10
CA THR A 106 4.77 18.30 16.04
C THR A 106 6.22 18.22 16.54
N GLY A 107 6.66 17.02 16.94
CA GLY A 107 8.03 16.79 17.42
C GLY A 107 9.13 17.15 16.41
N GLY A 108 8.88 16.98 15.11
CA GLY A 108 9.86 17.23 14.04
C GLY A 108 9.31 17.77 12.72
N HIS A 109 8.00 18.03 12.61
CA HIS A 109 7.33 18.40 11.35
C HIS A 109 6.64 19.78 11.38
N GLY A 110 7.06 20.66 12.30
CA GLY A 110 6.53 22.02 12.45
C GLY A 110 5.08 22.05 12.92
N VAL A 111 4.37 23.15 12.60
CA VAL A 111 2.92 23.22 12.83
C VAL A 111 2.19 22.45 11.72
N ARG A 112 1.15 21.69 12.11
CA ARG A 112 0.23 21.01 11.21
C ARG A 112 -1.20 21.40 11.52
N MET A 113 -2.02 21.52 10.49
CA MET A 113 -3.48 21.51 10.61
C MET A 113 -3.98 20.19 10.06
N GLN A 114 -4.61 19.37 10.90
CA GLN A 114 -5.21 18.10 10.51
C GLN A 114 -6.71 18.13 10.77
N HIS A 115 -7.47 17.47 9.91
CA HIS A 115 -8.91 17.31 10.12
C HIS A 115 -9.38 15.99 9.56
N ASP A 116 -10.47 15.47 10.15
CA ASP A 116 -11.10 14.20 9.76
C ASP A 116 -10.09 13.06 9.52
N TYR A 117 -8.99 13.06 10.29
CA TYR A 117 -7.87 12.11 10.29
C TYR A 117 -7.02 12.11 9.02
N LEU A 118 -7.61 12.16 7.82
CA LEU A 118 -6.92 11.92 6.55
C LEU A 118 -6.24 13.16 5.97
N TYR A 119 -6.69 14.36 6.33
CA TYR A 119 -6.24 15.61 5.73
C TYR A 119 -5.19 16.27 6.62
N ASP A 120 -4.08 16.69 6.00
CA ASP A 120 -2.96 17.35 6.67
C ASP A 120 -2.47 18.53 5.83
N LYS A 121 -2.22 19.66 6.49
CA LYS A 121 -1.61 20.84 5.88
C LYS A 121 -0.49 21.39 6.74
N ALA A 122 0.66 21.62 6.11
CA ALA A 122 1.82 22.19 6.77
C ALA A 122 1.65 23.69 7.06
N GLY A 123 2.05 24.10 8.26
CA GLY A 123 2.17 25.49 8.70
C GLY A 123 3.62 25.86 9.04
N PRO A 124 3.85 27.10 9.49
CA PRO A 124 5.19 27.56 9.86
C PRO A 124 5.72 26.85 11.12
N ALA A 125 7.04 26.71 11.26
CA ALA A 125 7.69 26.10 12.42
C ALA A 125 7.72 27.06 13.62
N VAL A 126 6.56 27.25 14.25
CA VAL A 126 6.34 28.17 15.36
C VAL A 126 5.61 27.48 16.52
N ARG A 127 5.45 28.17 17.66
CA ARG A 127 4.93 27.57 18.91
C ARG A 127 3.57 28.08 19.34
N TRP A 128 3.11 29.23 18.83
CA TRP A 128 1.77 29.71 19.10
C TRP A 128 0.80 29.18 18.08
N VAL A 129 -0.31 28.63 18.57
CA VAL A 129 -1.39 28.11 17.76
C VAL A 129 -2.73 28.65 18.26
N ARG A 130 -3.66 28.84 17.33
CA ARG A 130 -5.01 29.35 17.58
C ARG A 130 -6.01 28.61 16.71
N LEU A 131 -7.16 28.29 17.31
CA LEU A 131 -8.36 27.88 16.57
C LEU A 131 -9.44 28.92 16.77
N THR A 132 -10.01 29.38 15.66
CA THR A 132 -11.16 30.28 15.63
C THR A 132 -12.31 29.57 14.94
N ARG A 133 -13.40 29.31 15.65
CA ARG A 133 -14.66 28.84 15.09
C ARG A 133 -15.58 30.03 14.84
N SER A 134 -16.06 30.18 13.60
CA SER A 134 -17.14 31.09 13.26
C SER A 134 -18.17 30.40 12.36
N GLY A 135 -19.41 30.31 12.85
CA GLY A 135 -20.45 29.47 12.30
C GLY A 135 -20.00 28.02 12.12
N GLY A 136 -20.04 27.55 10.88
CA GLY A 136 -19.60 26.21 10.49
C GLY A 136 -18.12 26.10 10.14
N THR A 137 -17.33 27.16 10.24
CA THR A 137 -15.93 27.16 9.78
C THR A 137 -14.95 27.27 10.95
N VAL A 138 -13.97 26.37 10.99
CA VAL A 138 -12.85 26.39 11.93
C VAL A 138 -11.59 26.82 11.19
N THR A 139 -10.99 27.93 11.61
CA THR A 139 -9.74 28.46 11.06
C THR A 139 -8.59 28.13 12.02
N GLY A 140 -7.57 27.45 11.50
CA GLY A 140 -6.32 27.19 12.23
C GLY A 140 -5.25 28.21 11.87
N GLU A 141 -4.68 28.83 12.89
CA GLU A 141 -3.70 29.91 12.75
C GLU A 141 -2.46 29.66 13.60
N ALA A 142 -1.30 30.03 13.07
CA ALA A 142 -0.02 29.87 13.74
C ALA A 142 0.73 31.20 13.84
N SER A 143 1.51 31.38 14.91
CA SER A 143 2.26 32.61 15.15
C SER A 143 3.61 32.34 15.83
N ALA A 144 4.62 33.14 15.50
CA ALA A 144 5.92 33.11 16.17
C ALA A 144 5.88 33.82 17.54
N ASP A 145 5.08 34.87 17.66
CA ASP A 145 5.09 35.81 18.78
C ASP A 145 3.74 35.92 19.51
N GLY A 146 2.70 35.26 19.01
CA GLY A 146 1.34 35.32 19.55
C GLY A 146 0.55 36.57 19.13
N SER A 147 1.14 37.46 18.34
CA SER A 147 0.55 38.73 17.89
C SER A 147 0.27 38.77 16.38
N ARG A 148 1.18 38.23 15.55
CA ARG A 148 1.03 38.15 14.09
C ARG A 148 0.65 36.75 13.67
N TRP A 149 -0.54 36.59 13.13
CA TRP A 149 -1.14 35.29 12.85
C TRP A 149 -1.12 34.97 11.36
N THR A 150 -0.68 33.76 11.02
CA THR A 150 -0.73 33.21 9.67
C THR A 150 -1.77 32.10 9.65
N VAL A 151 -2.74 32.19 8.74
CA VAL A 151 -3.74 31.12 8.55
C VAL A 151 -3.05 29.92 7.92
N VAL A 152 -3.12 28.78 8.60
CA VAL A 152 -2.65 27.49 8.08
C VAL A 152 -3.75 26.88 7.21
N ASP A 153 -4.96 26.73 7.75
CA ASP A 153 -6.10 26.21 6.99
C ASP A 153 -7.47 26.65 7.51
N ARG A 154 -8.51 26.39 6.70
CA ARG A 154 -9.92 26.55 7.06
C ARG A 154 -10.68 25.25 6.78
N VAL A 155 -11.40 24.76 7.79
CA VAL A 155 -12.09 23.48 7.74
C VAL A 155 -13.57 23.69 8.06
N GLN A 156 -14.45 23.02 7.33
CA GLN A 156 -15.87 23.05 7.63
C GLN A 156 -16.23 22.01 8.70
N LEU A 157 -16.74 22.47 9.84
CA LEU A 157 -17.15 21.67 10.98
C LEU A 157 -18.44 22.24 11.61
N SER A 158 -19.57 21.67 11.20
CA SER A 158 -20.91 22.07 11.66
C SER A 158 -21.37 21.27 12.88
N GLY A 159 -22.30 21.83 13.66
CA GLY A 159 -22.94 21.16 14.80
C GLY A 159 -22.31 21.47 16.17
N PRO A 160 -22.90 20.98 17.27
CA PRO A 160 -22.35 21.17 18.61
C PRO A 160 -20.92 20.64 18.68
N ALA A 161 -19.99 21.44 19.21
CA ALA A 161 -18.60 21.00 19.34
C ALA A 161 -18.08 21.19 20.76
N GLN A 162 -17.00 20.48 21.03
CA GLN A 162 -16.13 20.69 22.16
C GLN A 162 -14.77 21.13 21.65
N ALA A 163 -14.11 22.01 22.37
CA ALA A 163 -12.82 22.54 21.97
C ALA A 163 -11.86 22.57 23.16
N GLY A 164 -10.57 22.35 22.88
CA GLY A 164 -9.58 22.27 23.94
C GLY A 164 -8.19 21.86 23.50
N LEU A 165 -7.39 21.45 24.49
CA LEU A 165 -6.01 21.01 24.32
C LEU A 165 -5.95 19.51 24.10
N PHE A 166 -5.04 19.06 23.24
CA PHE A 166 -4.80 17.63 23.07
C PHE A 166 -3.31 17.30 22.97
N VAL A 167 -2.98 16.05 23.32
CA VAL A 167 -1.66 15.44 23.12
C VAL A 167 -1.83 14.03 22.58
N ALA A 168 -1.10 13.70 21.52
CA ALA A 168 -1.03 12.36 20.93
C ALA A 168 0.43 12.01 20.64
N CYS A 169 0.77 10.72 20.70
CA CYS A 169 2.10 10.22 20.41
C CYS A 169 2.01 8.87 19.68
N PRO A 170 2.14 8.87 18.33
CA PRO A 170 2.13 7.64 17.56
C PRO A 170 3.29 6.74 17.99
N SER A 171 3.11 5.42 17.84
CA SER A 171 4.18 4.45 18.09
C SER A 171 5.38 4.73 17.18
N ARG A 172 6.59 4.51 17.72
CA ARG A 172 7.83 4.74 17.01
C ARG A 172 8.19 3.54 16.14
N ILE A 173 8.47 3.80 14.86
CA ILE A 173 8.97 2.81 13.92
C ILE A 173 10.51 2.87 13.82
N ARG A 174 11.19 1.75 14.03
CA ARG A 174 12.65 1.60 13.83
C ARG A 174 12.93 0.33 13.02
N GLY A 175 13.05 0.50 11.70
CA GLY A 175 13.16 -0.62 10.78
C GLY A 175 11.85 -1.39 10.71
N ILE A 176 11.83 -2.61 11.24
CA ILE A 176 10.62 -3.46 11.38
C ILE A 176 10.02 -3.42 12.79
N ALA A 177 10.74 -2.85 13.76
CA ALA A 177 10.30 -2.80 15.14
C ALA A 177 9.33 -1.64 15.35
N ILE A 178 8.27 -1.91 16.11
CA ILE A 178 7.25 -0.96 16.54
C ILE A 178 7.37 -0.86 18.05
N ALA A 179 7.58 0.34 18.58
CA ALA A 179 7.65 0.60 20.01
C ALA A 179 6.57 1.62 20.39
N ASP A 180 5.83 1.35 21.46
CA ASP A 180 4.92 2.35 22.02
C ASP A 180 5.71 3.59 22.45
N ASP A 181 5.06 4.75 22.33
CA ASP A 181 5.64 6.04 22.68
C ASP A 181 4.63 6.88 23.47
N THR A 182 5.17 7.78 24.29
CA THR A 182 4.40 8.70 25.12
C THR A 182 4.96 10.10 24.94
N ALA A 183 4.09 11.07 24.65
CA ALA A 183 4.47 12.47 24.57
C ALA A 183 3.96 13.24 25.79
N THR A 184 4.78 14.16 26.29
CA THR A 184 4.39 15.17 27.28
C THR A 184 4.56 16.57 26.71
N ALA A 185 3.52 17.37 26.84
CA ALA A 185 3.48 18.75 26.37
C ALA A 185 3.21 19.73 27.51
N VAL A 186 3.87 20.88 27.46
CA VAL A 186 3.65 22.02 28.36
C VAL A 186 3.06 23.16 27.55
N PHE A 187 1.86 23.56 27.93
CA PHE A 187 1.07 24.62 27.33
C PHE A 187 1.07 25.86 28.22
N SER A 188 1.06 27.05 27.61
CA SER A 188 0.65 28.26 28.32
C SER A 188 -0.80 28.14 28.80
N ARG A 189 -1.25 29.04 29.67
CA ARG A 189 -2.68 29.12 29.98
C ARG A 189 -3.48 29.41 28.71
N PRO A 190 -4.54 28.64 28.41
CA PRO A 190 -5.39 28.89 27.24
C PRO A 190 -6.08 30.25 27.35
N GLN A 191 -6.00 31.04 26.29
CA GLN A 191 -6.74 32.29 26.16
C GLN A 191 -8.01 32.01 25.36
N LEU A 192 -9.17 32.30 25.96
CA LEU A 192 -10.49 32.02 25.39
C LEU A 192 -11.20 33.33 25.03
N ALA A 193 -11.89 33.37 23.90
CA ALA A 193 -12.78 34.47 23.51
C ALA A 193 -14.04 33.94 22.82
N GLY A 194 -15.16 34.66 22.92
CA GLY A 194 -16.45 34.27 22.34
C GLY A 194 -17.33 33.44 23.28
N ALA A 195 -18.18 32.58 22.72
CA ALA A 195 -19.29 31.91 23.41
C ALA A 195 -18.89 30.68 24.25
N TRP A 196 -17.73 30.72 24.92
CA TRP A 196 -17.29 29.63 25.79
C TRP A 196 -18.17 29.54 27.04
N LEU A 197 -18.63 28.34 27.37
CA LEU A 197 -19.29 28.12 28.65
C LEU A 197 -18.27 28.23 29.79
N VAL A 198 -18.66 28.92 30.86
CA VAL A 198 -17.90 28.95 32.11
C VAL A 198 -18.10 27.61 32.80
N ALA A 199 -17.26 26.65 32.44
CA ALA A 199 -17.24 25.29 32.97
C ALA A 199 -15.81 24.89 33.35
N GLU A 200 -15.65 23.91 34.23
CA GLU A 200 -14.35 23.29 34.44
C GLU A 200 -13.91 22.54 33.17
N TRP A 201 -12.59 22.39 33.01
CA TRP A 201 -12.06 21.59 31.91
C TRP A 201 -12.37 20.11 32.16
N THR A 202 -12.94 19.42 31.19
CA THR A 202 -13.14 17.98 31.23
C THR A 202 -11.91 17.27 30.66
N GLY A 203 -11.31 16.37 31.42
CA GLY A 203 -10.11 15.62 31.05
C GLY A 203 -8.99 15.71 32.11
N SER A 204 -7.91 14.96 31.92
CA SER A 204 -6.76 14.97 32.85
C SER A 204 -5.70 15.97 32.41
N VAL A 205 -5.39 16.93 33.28
CA VAL A 205 -4.34 17.93 33.08
C VAL A 205 -3.70 18.28 34.41
N VAL A 206 -2.38 18.47 34.42
CA VAL A 206 -1.67 19.02 35.58
C VAL A 206 -1.58 20.53 35.40
N SER A 207 -2.33 21.28 36.21
CA SER A 207 -2.33 22.74 36.21
C SER A 207 -1.29 23.29 37.19
N SER A 208 -0.51 24.28 36.75
CA SER A 208 0.46 24.99 37.58
C SER A 208 0.34 26.50 37.39
N GLY A 209 1.06 27.28 38.20
CA GLY A 209 1.18 28.73 38.01
C GLY A 209 1.63 29.13 36.60
N ALA A 210 2.45 28.30 35.95
CA ALA A 210 3.07 28.56 34.65
C ALA A 210 2.24 28.09 33.43
N GLY A 211 1.21 27.26 33.62
CA GLY A 211 0.44 26.69 32.52
C GLY A 211 -0.07 25.27 32.77
N PHE A 212 -0.39 24.56 31.69
CA PHE A 212 -0.97 23.21 31.71
C PHE A 212 0.03 22.18 31.18
N THR A 213 0.18 21.07 31.88
CA THR A 213 1.00 19.93 31.43
C THR A 213 0.10 18.73 31.15
N MET A 214 0.28 18.12 29.99
CA MET A 214 -0.50 16.97 29.55
C MET A 214 0.40 15.90 28.97
N THR A 215 0.02 14.65 29.19
CA THR A 215 0.69 13.48 28.63
C THR A 215 -0.30 12.72 27.76
N GLY A 216 0.14 12.20 26.61
CA GLY A 216 -0.69 11.46 25.66
C GLY A 216 0.05 10.34 24.96
N ARG A 217 -0.70 9.31 24.57
CA ARG A 217 -0.29 8.14 23.79
C ARG A 217 -1.26 7.93 22.63
N GLY A 218 -0.90 7.08 21.68
CA GLY A 218 -1.73 6.77 20.51
C GLY A 218 -1.63 7.87 19.45
N ASP A 219 -2.45 7.83 18.42
CA ASP A 219 -2.43 8.84 17.38
C ASP A 219 -3.81 9.48 17.15
N LEU A 220 -3.76 10.65 16.53
CA LEU A 220 -4.87 11.32 15.89
C LEU A 220 -4.57 11.37 14.38
N GLY A 221 -4.91 10.29 13.66
CA GLY A 221 -4.53 10.11 12.25
C GLY A 221 -5.15 8.88 11.60
N PRO A 222 -4.89 8.63 10.30
CA PRO A 222 -5.28 7.40 9.64
C PRO A 222 -4.63 6.20 10.34
N ALA A 223 -5.38 5.14 10.55
CA ALA A 223 -4.81 3.89 11.02
C ALA A 223 -4.02 3.24 9.87
N THR A 224 -2.85 2.75 10.22
CA THR A 224 -1.96 2.04 9.30
C THR A 224 -2.08 0.54 9.51
N ARG A 225 -1.37 -0.24 8.69
CA ARG A 225 -1.32 -1.70 8.86
C ARG A 225 -0.76 -2.11 10.23
N SER A 226 0.06 -1.25 10.83
CA SER A 226 0.61 -1.45 12.18
C SER A 226 -0.44 -1.27 13.29
N ASP A 227 -1.48 -0.47 13.06
CA ASP A 227 -2.57 -0.23 14.03
C ASP A 227 -3.66 -1.32 13.95
N VAL A 228 -3.72 -2.08 12.85
CA VAL A 228 -4.70 -3.16 12.63
C VAL A 228 -3.97 -4.44 12.20
N PRO A 229 -3.29 -5.15 13.13
CA PRO A 229 -2.40 -6.26 12.80
C PRO A 229 -3.10 -7.44 12.09
N VAL A 230 -4.36 -7.69 12.42
CA VAL A 230 -5.20 -8.75 11.84
C VAL A 230 -5.94 -8.27 10.57
N GLY A 231 -5.76 -7.01 10.17
CA GLY A 231 -6.42 -6.43 9.00
C GLY A 231 -5.85 -6.93 7.67
N ALA A 232 -6.72 -7.37 6.77
CA ALA A 232 -6.35 -7.77 5.41
C ALA A 232 -6.38 -6.58 4.44
N ALA A 233 -5.46 -6.55 3.47
CA ALA A 233 -5.55 -5.67 2.31
C ALA A 233 -6.11 -6.44 1.11
N ALA A 234 -6.82 -5.76 0.20
CA ALA A 234 -7.34 -6.41 -1.01
C ALA A 234 -6.24 -7.05 -1.88
N GLY A 235 -5.01 -6.49 -1.86
CA GLY A 235 -3.84 -7.11 -2.50
C GLY A 235 -3.46 -8.48 -1.92
N ASP A 236 -3.71 -8.73 -0.63
CA ASP A 236 -3.41 -10.01 0.03
C ASP A 236 -4.29 -11.15 -0.53
N LEU A 237 -5.46 -10.81 -1.08
CA LEU A 237 -6.37 -11.77 -1.72
C LEU A 237 -5.84 -12.31 -3.05
N LEU A 238 -4.78 -11.72 -3.59
CA LEU A 238 -4.12 -12.14 -4.82
C LEU A 238 -2.89 -13.02 -4.57
N PHE A 239 -2.69 -13.51 -3.34
CA PHE A 239 -1.53 -14.33 -2.96
C PHE A 239 -1.35 -15.60 -3.82
N GLY A 240 -2.45 -16.16 -4.36
CA GLY A 240 -2.37 -17.29 -5.31
C GLY A 240 -1.60 -17.01 -6.60
N THR A 241 -1.25 -15.74 -6.87
CA THR A 241 -0.36 -15.34 -7.98
C THR A 241 1.02 -16.00 -7.88
N PHE A 242 1.58 -16.24 -6.69
CA PHE A 242 2.94 -16.80 -6.54
C PHE A 242 3.06 -18.24 -7.06
N PRO A 243 2.25 -19.21 -6.58
CA PRO A 243 2.28 -20.55 -7.15
C PRO A 243 1.84 -20.56 -8.62
N ALA A 244 0.89 -19.69 -9.01
CA ALA A 244 0.49 -19.55 -10.42
C ALA A 244 1.64 -19.08 -11.32
N LEU A 245 2.46 -18.13 -10.86
CA LEU A 245 3.62 -17.62 -11.59
C LEU A 245 4.63 -18.74 -11.87
N ILE A 246 4.90 -19.62 -10.91
CA ILE A 246 5.80 -20.77 -11.09
C ILE A 246 5.26 -21.70 -12.18
N VAL A 247 3.97 -22.02 -12.15
CA VAL A 247 3.33 -22.86 -13.18
C VAL A 247 3.41 -22.21 -14.56
N ILE A 248 3.16 -20.90 -14.66
CA ILE A 248 3.25 -20.16 -15.92
C ILE A 248 4.69 -20.11 -16.45
N VAL A 249 5.70 -19.97 -15.59
CA VAL A 249 7.11 -20.04 -15.99
C VAL A 249 7.44 -21.42 -16.58
N VAL A 250 6.92 -22.49 -15.98
CA VAL A 250 7.06 -23.85 -16.51
C VAL A 250 6.39 -23.98 -17.88
N VAL A 251 5.14 -23.54 -18.03
CA VAL A 251 4.41 -23.60 -19.30
C VAL A 251 5.13 -22.81 -20.39
N GLY A 252 5.52 -21.56 -20.12
CA GLY A 252 6.21 -20.71 -21.10
C GLY A 252 7.55 -21.28 -21.55
N THR A 253 8.30 -21.86 -20.62
CA THR A 253 9.58 -22.53 -20.95
C THR A 253 9.35 -23.81 -21.76
N LEU A 254 8.38 -24.64 -21.37
CA LEU A 254 8.09 -25.91 -22.04
C LEU A 254 7.56 -25.69 -23.46
N MET A 255 6.84 -24.60 -23.73
CA MET A 255 6.28 -24.29 -25.05
C MET A 255 7.35 -24.27 -26.16
N VAL A 256 8.58 -23.91 -25.81
CA VAL A 256 9.72 -23.89 -26.74
C VAL A 256 10.68 -25.05 -26.51
N THR A 257 11.01 -25.37 -25.27
CA THR A 257 12.04 -26.39 -24.99
C THR A 257 11.62 -27.80 -25.39
N THR A 258 10.31 -28.10 -25.40
CA THR A 258 9.79 -29.36 -25.95
C THR A 258 9.98 -29.45 -27.47
N GLU A 259 9.87 -28.34 -28.20
CA GLU A 259 10.10 -28.33 -29.65
C GLU A 259 11.57 -28.58 -30.01
N TYR A 260 12.49 -28.08 -29.19
CA TYR A 260 13.91 -28.41 -29.30
C TYR A 260 14.19 -29.88 -28.97
N ARG A 261 13.57 -30.42 -27.92
CA ARG A 261 13.75 -31.82 -27.51
C ARG A 261 13.30 -32.82 -28.57
N TYR A 262 12.19 -32.55 -29.25
CA TYR A 262 11.62 -33.44 -30.27
C TYR A 262 11.99 -33.04 -31.71
N GLY A 263 12.85 -32.04 -31.94
CA GLY A 263 13.32 -31.63 -33.27
C GLY A 263 12.28 -30.93 -34.17
N VAL A 264 11.03 -30.81 -33.73
CA VAL A 264 9.92 -30.21 -34.49
C VAL A 264 10.06 -28.69 -34.70
N ILE A 265 11.00 -28.04 -34.02
CA ILE A 265 11.29 -26.63 -34.22
C ILE A 265 11.81 -26.34 -35.65
N ARG A 266 12.53 -27.28 -36.27
CA ARG A 266 13.00 -27.15 -37.66
C ARG A 266 11.84 -27.05 -38.64
N LEU A 267 10.79 -27.87 -38.45
CA LEU A 267 9.57 -27.86 -39.26
C LEU A 267 8.79 -26.55 -39.10
N SER A 268 8.74 -26.01 -37.88
CA SER A 268 8.04 -24.76 -37.60
C SER A 268 8.75 -23.55 -38.22
N LEU A 269 10.09 -23.61 -38.33
CA LEU A 269 10.90 -22.56 -38.94
C LEU A 269 10.99 -22.69 -40.47
N SER A 270 10.84 -23.89 -41.04
CA SER A 270 10.85 -24.11 -42.50
C SER A 270 9.52 -23.78 -43.17
N ALA A 271 8.41 -23.80 -42.42
CA ALA A 271 7.06 -23.62 -42.95
C ALA A 271 6.57 -22.15 -43.06
N GLY A 272 7.39 -21.11 -42.76
CA GLY A 272 6.89 -19.72 -42.74
C GLY A 272 7.92 -18.58 -42.73
N THR A 273 7.40 -17.36 -42.98
CA THR A 273 8.07 -16.11 -43.41
C THR A 273 8.96 -15.38 -42.38
N GLY A 274 9.84 -16.11 -41.67
CA GLY A 274 10.96 -15.57 -40.90
C GLY A 274 10.95 -15.96 -39.41
N ARG A 275 12.11 -16.42 -38.91
CA ARG A 275 12.29 -17.00 -37.56
C ARG A 275 11.81 -16.08 -36.41
N PHE A 276 11.91 -14.76 -36.59
CA PHE A 276 11.47 -13.77 -35.62
C PHE A 276 9.93 -13.66 -35.52
N ARG A 277 9.21 -13.77 -36.64
CA ARG A 277 7.75 -13.66 -36.67
C ARG A 277 7.09 -14.84 -35.95
N VAL A 278 7.69 -16.03 -36.03
CA VAL A 278 7.24 -17.22 -35.29
C VAL A 278 7.41 -17.01 -33.79
N LEU A 279 8.57 -16.49 -33.34
CA LEU A 279 8.80 -16.17 -31.93
C LEU A 279 7.76 -15.18 -31.39
N LEU A 280 7.50 -14.08 -32.12
CA LEU A 280 6.49 -13.10 -31.74
C LEU A 280 5.08 -13.70 -31.71
N ALA A 281 4.73 -14.56 -32.66
CA ALA A 281 3.43 -15.23 -32.68
C ALA A 281 3.25 -16.13 -31.45
N LYS A 282 4.27 -16.92 -31.09
CA LYS A 282 4.27 -17.74 -29.87
C LYS A 282 4.12 -16.89 -28.60
N ALA A 283 4.92 -15.82 -28.50
CA ALA A 283 4.87 -14.90 -27.37
C ALA A 283 3.48 -14.26 -27.24
N ALA A 284 2.89 -13.80 -28.34
CA ALA A 284 1.56 -13.19 -28.34
C ALA A 284 0.44 -14.17 -27.95
N VAL A 285 0.47 -15.41 -28.46
CA VAL A 285 -0.51 -16.45 -28.12
C VAL A 285 -0.41 -16.81 -26.63
N LEU A 286 0.81 -17.05 -26.14
CA LEU A 286 1.03 -17.38 -24.73
C LEU A 286 0.63 -16.23 -23.82
N ALA A 287 1.08 -15.00 -24.11
CA ALA A 287 0.72 -13.81 -23.34
C ALA A 287 -0.80 -13.60 -23.31
N GLY A 288 -1.48 -13.70 -24.46
CA GLY A 288 -2.92 -13.53 -24.55
C GLY A 288 -3.69 -14.59 -23.77
N ALA A 289 -3.30 -15.87 -23.90
CA ALA A 289 -3.95 -16.96 -23.16
C ALA A 289 -3.73 -16.84 -21.65
N THR A 290 -2.50 -16.55 -21.20
CA THR A 290 -2.18 -16.33 -19.79
C THR A 290 -2.89 -15.10 -19.24
N PHE A 291 -2.91 -13.98 -19.98
CA PHE A 291 -3.59 -12.76 -19.56
C PHE A 291 -5.09 -12.98 -19.40
N ALA A 292 -5.76 -13.59 -20.38
CA ALA A 292 -7.19 -13.83 -20.32
C ALA A 292 -7.57 -14.76 -19.15
N ALA A 293 -6.82 -15.85 -18.96
CA ALA A 293 -7.07 -16.79 -17.87
C ALA A 293 -6.80 -16.16 -16.49
N ALA A 294 -5.70 -15.40 -16.36
CA ALA A 294 -5.37 -14.71 -15.12
C ALA A 294 -6.37 -13.60 -14.79
N LEU A 295 -6.78 -12.80 -15.78
CA LEU A 295 -7.76 -11.73 -15.59
C LEU A 295 -9.11 -12.28 -15.12
N LEU A 296 -9.58 -13.37 -15.75
CA LEU A 296 -10.79 -14.06 -15.32
C LEU A 296 -10.63 -14.59 -13.88
N ALA A 297 -9.49 -15.21 -13.57
CA ALA A 297 -9.24 -15.73 -12.24
C ALA A 297 -9.22 -14.63 -11.17
N THR A 298 -8.54 -13.51 -11.42
CA THR A 298 -8.47 -12.40 -10.46
C THR A 298 -9.82 -11.70 -10.29
N ALA A 299 -10.56 -11.50 -11.39
CA ALA A 299 -11.89 -10.88 -11.37
C ALA A 299 -12.92 -11.73 -10.60
N LEU A 300 -12.74 -13.06 -10.56
CA LEU A 300 -13.56 -13.95 -9.74
C LEU A 300 -13.05 -14.05 -8.30
N ALA A 301 -11.72 -14.09 -8.11
CA ALA A 301 -11.10 -14.28 -6.81
C ALA A 301 -11.34 -13.10 -5.86
N VAL A 302 -11.11 -11.86 -6.29
CA VAL A 302 -11.23 -10.68 -5.43
C VAL A 302 -12.62 -10.54 -4.79
N PRO A 303 -13.75 -10.54 -5.54
CA PRO A 303 -15.07 -10.42 -4.93
C PRO A 303 -15.45 -11.66 -4.10
N LEU A 304 -15.04 -12.86 -4.51
CA LEU A 304 -15.28 -14.09 -3.74
C LEU A 304 -14.60 -14.00 -2.37
N TRP A 305 -13.30 -13.69 -2.36
CA TRP A 305 -12.51 -13.63 -1.13
C TRP A 305 -12.92 -12.45 -0.24
N LEU A 306 -13.28 -11.30 -0.80
CA LEU A 306 -13.84 -10.20 -0.01
C LEU A 306 -15.11 -10.61 0.73
N ARG A 307 -15.98 -11.42 0.10
CA ARG A 307 -17.18 -11.94 0.78
C ARG A 307 -16.82 -12.92 1.89
N VAL A 308 -15.87 -13.83 1.65
CA VAL A 308 -15.43 -14.82 2.65
C VAL A 308 -14.78 -14.11 3.85
N VAL A 309 -13.82 -13.22 3.62
CA VAL A 309 -13.11 -12.50 4.71
C VAL A 309 -14.07 -11.67 5.56
N ARG A 310 -15.04 -10.99 4.91
CA ARG A 310 -16.10 -10.26 5.64
C ARG A 310 -17.03 -11.19 6.41
N SER A 311 -17.37 -12.37 5.87
CA SER A 311 -18.20 -13.36 6.57
C SER A 311 -17.50 -13.96 7.79
N LEU A 312 -16.16 -13.97 7.79
CA LEU A 312 -15.34 -14.37 8.93
C LEU A 312 -15.16 -13.23 9.94
N GLY A 313 -15.66 -12.02 9.69
CA GLY A 313 -15.52 -10.87 10.60
C GLY A 313 -14.16 -10.18 10.55
N ALA A 314 -13.26 -10.56 9.64
CA ALA A 314 -11.96 -9.93 9.50
C ALA A 314 -12.07 -8.55 8.83
N TYR A 315 -11.35 -7.58 9.38
CA TYR A 315 -11.31 -6.24 8.81
C TYR A 315 -10.54 -6.22 7.49
N VAL A 316 -11.12 -5.56 6.47
CA VAL A 316 -10.46 -5.36 5.18
C VAL A 316 -10.25 -3.88 4.95
N PHE A 317 -9.00 -3.47 4.75
CA PHE A 317 -8.68 -2.10 4.42
C PHE A 317 -9.42 -1.67 3.14
N PRO A 318 -10.17 -0.57 3.18
CA PRO A 318 -10.92 -0.10 2.03
C PRO A 318 -9.96 0.31 0.91
N ALA A 319 -10.27 -0.13 -0.31
CA ALA A 319 -9.53 0.21 -1.52
C ALA A 319 -10.48 0.81 -2.55
N GLY A 320 -10.04 1.89 -3.22
CA GLY A 320 -10.83 2.51 -4.28
C GLY A 320 -11.04 1.56 -5.47
N PRO A 321 -12.14 1.69 -6.24
CA PRO A 321 -12.44 0.80 -7.37
C PRO A 321 -11.32 0.74 -8.41
N LEU A 322 -10.68 1.87 -8.72
CA LEU A 322 -9.56 1.94 -9.65
C LEU A 322 -8.32 1.18 -9.14
N ALA A 323 -8.10 1.14 -7.83
CA ALA A 323 -6.99 0.39 -7.23
C ALA A 323 -7.24 -1.12 -7.34
N LEU A 324 -8.49 -1.57 -7.15
CA LEU A 324 -8.88 -2.98 -7.32
C LEU A 324 -8.73 -3.42 -8.78
N ILE A 325 -9.30 -2.65 -9.73
CA ILE A 325 -9.20 -2.94 -11.17
C ILE A 325 -7.73 -2.99 -11.60
N ARG A 326 -6.91 -2.04 -11.12
CA ARG A 326 -5.46 -2.04 -11.38
C ARG A 326 -4.78 -3.29 -10.81
N ALA A 327 -5.13 -3.71 -9.60
CA ALA A 327 -4.56 -4.91 -8.99
C ALA A 327 -4.89 -6.17 -9.78
N GLU A 328 -6.13 -6.31 -10.25
CA GLU A 328 -6.58 -7.43 -11.07
C GLU A 328 -5.90 -7.43 -12.45
N VAL A 329 -6.07 -6.35 -13.22
CA VAL A 329 -5.51 -6.23 -14.59
C VAL A 329 -3.99 -6.26 -14.57
N GLY A 330 -3.38 -5.60 -13.60
CA GLY A 330 -1.93 -5.59 -13.42
C GLY A 330 -1.39 -6.98 -13.09
N THR A 331 -2.05 -7.75 -12.22
CA THR A 331 -1.65 -9.13 -11.92
C THR A 331 -1.72 -10.03 -13.15
N ALA A 332 -2.78 -9.90 -13.94
CA ALA A 332 -2.90 -10.60 -15.22
C ALA A 332 -1.76 -10.23 -16.18
N ALA A 333 -1.39 -8.95 -16.25
CA ALA A 333 -0.26 -8.47 -17.05
C ALA A 333 1.08 -9.04 -16.55
N VAL A 334 1.32 -9.06 -15.23
CA VAL A 334 2.55 -9.63 -14.63
C VAL A 334 2.73 -11.09 -15.05
N LEU A 335 1.67 -11.90 -14.96
CA LEU A 335 1.73 -13.31 -15.35
C LEU A 335 1.98 -13.47 -16.85
N ALA A 336 1.29 -12.70 -17.69
CA ALA A 336 1.45 -12.77 -19.15
C ALA A 336 2.84 -12.35 -19.61
N ILE A 337 3.39 -11.26 -19.07
CA ILE A 337 4.73 -10.77 -19.40
C ILE A 337 5.79 -11.76 -18.89
N THR A 338 5.61 -12.33 -17.69
CA THR A 338 6.52 -13.36 -17.16
C THR A 338 6.48 -14.64 -18.01
N ALA A 339 5.32 -15.01 -18.57
CA ALA A 339 5.23 -16.12 -19.52
C ALA A 339 6.11 -15.89 -20.76
N VAL A 340 6.12 -14.66 -21.29
CA VAL A 340 6.98 -14.26 -22.41
C VAL A 340 8.45 -14.22 -22.02
N LEU A 341 8.78 -13.75 -20.81
CA LEU A 341 10.14 -13.82 -20.27
C LEU A 341 10.63 -15.27 -20.20
N ALA A 342 9.81 -16.17 -19.65
CA ALA A 342 10.12 -17.60 -19.53
C ALA A 342 10.32 -18.25 -20.89
N LEU A 343 9.45 -17.95 -21.85
CA LEU A 343 9.57 -18.39 -23.24
C LEU A 343 10.88 -17.90 -23.88
N SER A 344 11.23 -16.64 -23.68
CA SER A 344 12.46 -16.02 -24.22
C SER A 344 13.71 -16.67 -23.63
N VAL A 345 13.75 -16.88 -22.31
CA VAL A 345 14.86 -17.58 -21.65
C VAL A 345 14.93 -19.04 -22.09
N GLY A 346 13.79 -19.70 -22.32
CA GLY A 346 13.72 -21.05 -22.90
C GLY A 346 14.36 -21.14 -24.29
N VAL A 347 14.16 -20.14 -25.14
CA VAL A 347 14.86 -20.03 -26.45
C VAL A 347 16.37 -19.87 -26.26
N ILE A 348 16.80 -19.03 -25.33
CA ILE A 348 18.22 -18.71 -25.08
C ILE A 348 18.97 -19.95 -24.57
N LEU A 349 18.41 -20.66 -23.59
CA LEU A 349 19.09 -21.75 -22.89
C LEU A 349 18.84 -23.13 -23.50
N ARG A 350 17.74 -23.32 -24.25
CA ARG A 350 17.35 -24.59 -24.89
C ARG A 350 17.18 -25.80 -23.95
N ARG A 351 17.33 -25.61 -22.64
CA ARG A 351 17.16 -26.62 -21.58
C ARG A 351 16.10 -26.17 -20.59
N SER A 352 15.09 -27.00 -20.36
CA SER A 352 13.92 -26.66 -19.53
C SER A 352 14.30 -26.40 -18.08
N ALA A 353 15.07 -27.30 -17.46
CA ALA A 353 15.43 -27.19 -16.04
C ALA A 353 16.16 -25.86 -15.75
N THR A 354 17.21 -25.54 -16.49
CA THR A 354 17.98 -24.31 -16.29
C THR A 354 17.17 -23.04 -16.58
N ALA A 355 16.29 -23.08 -17.59
CA ALA A 355 15.44 -21.94 -17.93
C ALA A 355 14.37 -21.66 -16.88
N VAL A 356 13.67 -22.69 -16.40
CA VAL A 356 12.70 -22.55 -15.31
C VAL A 356 13.39 -22.03 -14.06
N THR A 357 14.49 -22.65 -13.64
CA THR A 357 15.23 -22.21 -12.44
C THR A 357 15.70 -20.76 -12.56
N THR A 358 16.27 -20.37 -13.70
CA THR A 358 16.73 -18.98 -13.92
C THR A 358 15.59 -17.98 -13.76
N VAL A 359 14.44 -18.24 -14.41
CA VAL A 359 13.32 -17.30 -14.40
C VAL A 359 12.67 -17.24 -13.02
N VAL A 360 12.51 -18.37 -12.32
CA VAL A 360 11.99 -18.40 -10.95
C VAL A 360 12.93 -17.67 -9.99
N VAL A 361 14.25 -17.89 -10.08
CA VAL A 361 15.23 -17.21 -9.22
C VAL A 361 15.28 -15.70 -9.49
N VAL A 362 15.08 -15.26 -10.73
CA VAL A 362 15.11 -13.82 -11.04
C VAL A 362 13.79 -13.11 -10.71
N THR A 363 12.65 -13.83 -10.75
CA THR A 363 11.32 -13.21 -10.53
C THR A 363 10.76 -13.46 -9.12
N VAL A 364 10.78 -14.70 -8.64
CA VAL A 364 10.11 -15.13 -7.39
C VAL A 364 11.02 -14.95 -6.18
N LEU A 365 12.28 -15.38 -6.27
CA LEU A 365 13.19 -15.35 -5.11
C LEU A 365 13.37 -13.94 -4.51
N PRO A 366 13.56 -12.85 -5.29
CA PRO A 366 13.74 -11.52 -4.71
C PRO A 366 12.51 -11.05 -3.95
N TYR A 367 11.33 -11.43 -4.42
CA TYR A 367 10.07 -11.14 -3.74
C TYR A 367 9.95 -11.92 -2.43
N LEU A 368 10.18 -13.25 -2.45
CA LEU A 368 10.11 -14.07 -1.24
C LEU A 368 11.09 -13.60 -0.16
N LEU A 369 12.30 -13.18 -0.56
CA LEU A 369 13.27 -12.58 0.36
C LEU A 369 12.78 -11.23 0.90
N ALA A 370 12.14 -10.40 0.07
CA ALA A 370 11.57 -9.12 0.50
C ALA A 370 10.36 -9.26 1.45
N LEU A 371 9.72 -10.44 1.50
CA LEU A 371 8.70 -10.78 2.49
C LEU A 371 9.28 -11.26 3.82
N ALA A 372 10.57 -11.61 3.87
CA ALA A 372 11.18 -12.13 5.08
C ALA A 372 11.26 -11.02 6.15
N PRO A 373 10.73 -11.25 7.37
CA PRO A 373 10.65 -10.21 8.39
C PRO A 373 12.03 -9.76 8.87
N PHE A 374 13.04 -10.64 8.81
CA PHE A 374 14.41 -10.34 9.23
C PHE A 374 15.23 -9.57 8.18
N LEU A 375 14.71 -9.32 6.98
CA LEU A 375 15.44 -8.59 5.96
C LEU A 375 15.39 -7.07 6.25
N PRO A 376 16.53 -6.34 6.19
CA PRO A 376 16.52 -4.89 6.37
C PRO A 376 15.56 -4.21 5.35
N PRO A 377 14.71 -3.25 5.78
CA PRO A 377 13.75 -2.60 4.89
C PRO A 377 14.36 -1.98 3.63
N SER A 378 15.56 -1.41 3.75
CA SER A 378 16.31 -0.83 2.63
C SER A 378 16.68 -1.88 1.57
N LEU A 379 17.06 -3.08 2.00
CA LEU A 379 17.41 -4.19 1.12
C LEU A 379 16.16 -4.76 0.45
N ALA A 380 15.08 -4.98 1.21
CA ALA A 380 13.79 -5.43 0.66
C ALA A 380 13.26 -4.46 -0.42
N GLN A 381 13.34 -3.16 -0.16
CA GLN A 381 12.96 -2.11 -1.12
C GLN A 381 13.90 -2.06 -2.32
N TRP A 382 15.21 -2.23 -2.13
CA TRP A 382 16.14 -2.24 -3.26
C TRP A 382 15.87 -3.42 -4.21
N MET A 383 15.69 -4.62 -3.67
CA MET A 383 15.40 -5.83 -4.44
C MET A 383 14.09 -5.69 -5.23
N THR A 384 13.04 -5.20 -4.59
CA THR A 384 11.73 -4.94 -5.22
C THR A 384 11.69 -3.66 -6.05
N ARG A 385 12.80 -2.94 -6.20
CA ARG A 385 12.94 -1.80 -7.11
C ARG A 385 13.63 -2.21 -8.41
N VAL A 386 14.67 -3.04 -8.33
CA VAL A 386 15.56 -3.33 -9.47
C VAL A 386 15.27 -4.65 -10.16
N THR A 387 14.70 -5.63 -9.47
CA THR A 387 14.40 -6.95 -10.04
C THR A 387 13.02 -6.99 -10.68
N PRO A 388 12.70 -8.00 -11.51
CA PRO A 388 11.34 -8.20 -12.02
C PRO A 388 10.25 -8.31 -10.96
N ALA A 389 10.59 -8.60 -9.69
CA ALA A 389 9.66 -8.56 -8.56
C ALA A 389 9.03 -7.16 -8.35
N ALA A 390 9.64 -6.10 -8.89
CA ALA A 390 9.07 -4.75 -8.88
C ALA A 390 7.66 -4.70 -9.49
N ALA A 391 7.33 -5.60 -10.41
CA ALA A 391 6.03 -5.64 -11.06
C ALA A 391 4.88 -5.98 -10.11
N PHE A 392 5.15 -6.59 -8.95
CA PHE A 392 4.13 -6.84 -7.92
C PHE A 392 3.60 -5.56 -7.26
N ALA A 393 4.23 -4.40 -7.49
CA ALA A 393 3.66 -3.10 -7.12
C ALA A 393 2.26 -2.85 -7.70
N VAL A 394 1.88 -3.55 -8.78
CA VAL A 394 0.52 -3.52 -9.31
C VAL A 394 -0.53 -4.01 -8.32
N GLN A 395 -0.18 -4.82 -7.32
CA GLN A 395 -1.08 -5.35 -6.30
C GLN A 395 -1.21 -4.44 -5.06
N GLN A 396 -0.42 -3.37 -4.95
CA GLN A 396 -0.53 -2.44 -3.82
C GLN A 396 -1.90 -1.78 -3.79
N THR A 397 -2.68 -2.01 -2.74
CA THR A 397 -3.98 -1.35 -2.53
C THR A 397 -4.00 -0.41 -1.32
N LEU A 398 -2.97 -0.46 -0.48
CA LEU A 398 -2.84 0.40 0.69
C LEU A 398 -2.34 1.79 0.32
N THR A 399 -2.92 2.80 0.98
CA THR A 399 -2.53 4.20 0.85
C THR A 399 -1.45 4.51 1.89
N ARG A 400 -0.37 5.14 1.45
CA ARG A 400 0.65 5.69 2.35
C ARG A 400 0.27 7.12 2.72
N TYR A 401 0.12 7.38 4.01
CA TYR A 401 -0.16 8.71 4.55
C TYR A 401 1.14 9.36 5.03
N PRO A 402 1.52 10.55 4.53
CA PRO A 402 2.73 11.26 4.95
C PRO A 402 2.73 11.67 6.42
N GLN A 403 1.56 11.78 7.04
CA GLN A 403 1.36 12.31 8.38
C GLN A 403 1.35 11.26 9.51
N VAL A 404 1.67 10.00 9.18
CA VAL A 404 1.79 8.88 10.14
C VAL A 404 2.97 8.02 9.74
N ASP A 405 3.73 7.53 10.72
CA ASP A 405 4.80 6.56 10.49
C ASP A 405 4.25 5.13 10.51
N SER A 406 4.78 4.28 9.62
CA SER A 406 4.44 2.85 9.58
C SER A 406 5.59 2.04 8.98
N VAL A 407 5.50 0.71 9.06
CA VAL A 407 6.48 -0.19 8.46
C VAL A 407 6.22 -0.33 6.96
N TYR A 408 6.75 0.61 6.17
CA TYR A 408 6.56 0.67 4.71
C TYR A 408 7.48 -0.31 3.94
N THR A 409 7.14 -1.59 3.96
CA THR A 409 7.85 -2.67 3.26
C THR A 409 6.92 -3.47 2.33
N PRO A 410 7.47 -4.21 1.35
CA PRO A 410 6.68 -5.11 0.50
C PRO A 410 5.90 -6.15 1.31
N ALA A 411 6.47 -6.63 2.42
CA ALA A 411 5.80 -7.52 3.37
C ALA A 411 4.49 -6.94 3.94
N ASN A 412 4.41 -5.62 4.09
CA ASN A 412 3.23 -4.90 4.55
C ASN A 412 2.38 -4.32 3.41
N GLY A 413 2.60 -4.76 2.18
CA GLY A 413 1.84 -4.33 1.00
C GLY A 413 2.27 -2.97 0.44
N TYR A 414 3.44 -2.45 0.82
CA TYR A 414 3.99 -1.18 0.31
C TYR A 414 5.19 -1.41 -0.59
N TYR A 415 5.13 -0.87 -1.81
CA TYR A 415 6.18 -1.02 -2.81
C TYR A 415 6.93 0.30 -3.03
N PRO A 416 8.22 0.24 -3.38
CA PRO A 416 9.06 1.42 -3.56
C PRO A 416 8.78 2.16 -4.89
N LEU A 417 8.12 1.51 -5.84
CA LEU A 417 7.78 2.06 -7.15
C LEU A 417 6.27 2.19 -7.31
N ALA A 418 5.85 3.19 -8.08
CA ALA A 418 4.46 3.27 -8.51
C ALA A 418 4.08 1.99 -9.29
N PRO A 419 2.81 1.53 -9.21
CA PRO A 419 2.35 0.29 -9.81
C PRO A 419 2.84 0.02 -11.24
N TRP A 420 2.64 0.99 -12.13
CA TRP A 420 3.01 0.86 -13.55
C TRP A 420 4.51 1.01 -13.79
N ALA A 421 5.21 1.78 -12.95
CA ALA A 421 6.67 1.86 -13.00
C ALA A 421 7.31 0.51 -12.62
N GLY A 422 6.76 -0.16 -11.61
CA GLY A 422 7.15 -1.53 -11.27
C GLY A 422 6.92 -2.52 -12.42
N LEU A 423 5.77 -2.45 -13.07
CA LEU A 423 5.48 -3.28 -14.26
C LEU A 423 6.46 -3.00 -15.41
N ALA A 424 6.83 -1.74 -15.62
CA ALA A 424 7.79 -1.35 -16.65
C ALA A 424 9.18 -1.98 -16.46
N VAL A 425 9.60 -2.23 -15.22
CA VAL A 425 10.85 -2.98 -14.94
C VAL A 425 10.77 -4.38 -15.54
N LEU A 426 9.71 -5.15 -15.24
CA LEU A 426 9.52 -6.48 -15.82
C LEU A 426 9.39 -6.44 -17.35
N CYS A 427 8.72 -5.44 -17.91
CA CYS A 427 8.67 -5.22 -19.36
C CYS A 427 10.08 -5.03 -19.94
N GLY A 428 10.94 -4.26 -19.29
CA GLY A 428 12.33 -4.03 -19.70
C GLY A 428 13.14 -5.33 -19.73
N TYR A 429 13.10 -6.13 -18.66
CA TYR A 429 13.75 -7.45 -18.63
C TYR A 429 13.24 -8.38 -19.73
N THR A 430 11.93 -8.39 -19.94
CA THR A 430 11.28 -9.21 -20.98
C THR A 430 11.68 -8.77 -22.38
N ALA A 431 11.72 -7.46 -22.65
CA ALA A 431 12.12 -6.92 -23.94
C ALA A 431 13.58 -7.26 -24.28
N VAL A 432 14.49 -7.13 -23.29
CA VAL A 432 15.90 -7.52 -23.45
C VAL A 432 16.01 -9.02 -23.72
N ALA A 433 15.36 -9.87 -22.93
CA ALA A 433 15.38 -11.32 -23.13
C ALA A 433 14.82 -11.72 -24.51
N LEU A 434 13.72 -11.11 -24.94
CA LEU A 434 13.10 -11.37 -26.24
C LEU A 434 14.01 -10.93 -27.40
N ALA A 435 14.69 -9.79 -27.27
CA ALA A 435 15.66 -9.30 -28.25
C ALA A 435 16.87 -10.24 -28.37
N VAL A 436 17.43 -10.68 -27.23
CA VAL A 436 18.53 -11.65 -27.20
C VAL A 436 18.09 -12.98 -27.81
N ALA A 437 16.90 -13.48 -27.45
CA ALA A 437 16.32 -14.69 -28.03
C ALA A 437 16.18 -14.58 -29.56
N ALA A 438 15.70 -13.45 -30.06
CA ALA A 438 15.56 -13.17 -31.49
C ALA A 438 16.91 -13.17 -32.24
N VAL A 439 17.95 -12.55 -31.66
CA VAL A 439 19.30 -12.54 -32.23
C VAL A 439 19.89 -13.95 -32.26
N LEU A 440 19.77 -14.71 -31.18
CA LEU A 440 20.29 -16.08 -31.09
C LEU A 440 19.58 -17.04 -32.05
N LEU A 441 18.26 -16.88 -32.27
CA LEU A 441 17.50 -17.64 -33.27
C LEU A 441 18.00 -17.41 -34.71
N ARG A 442 18.56 -16.22 -35.00
CA ARG A 442 19.16 -15.92 -36.30
C ARG A 442 20.56 -16.51 -36.45
N ARG A 443 21.37 -16.41 -35.38
CA ARG A 443 22.80 -16.78 -35.42
C ARG A 443 23.08 -18.24 -35.20
N ARG A 444 22.29 -18.92 -34.37
CA ARG A 444 22.49 -20.34 -34.08
C ARG A 444 21.76 -21.17 -35.14
N ASP A 445 22.49 -22.06 -35.80
CA ASP A 445 21.85 -23.11 -36.58
C ASP A 445 21.00 -23.99 -35.65
N VAL A 446 19.87 -24.42 -36.20
CA VAL A 446 18.84 -25.20 -35.51
C VAL A 446 18.88 -26.60 -36.03
#